data_AF-A0A2Z5WYB2-F1
#
_entry.id   AF-A0A2Z5WYB2-F1
#
_cell.length_a   1.000
_cell.length_b   1.000
_cell.length_c   1.000
_cell.angle_alpha   90.00
_cell.angle_beta   90.00
_cell.angle_gamma   90.00
#
_symmetry.space_group_name_H-M   'P 1'
#
loop_
_entity.id
_entity.type
_entity.pdbx_description
1 polymer ?
#
loop_
_entity_poly.entity_id
_entity_poly.type
_entity_poly.pdbx_seq_one_letter_code
_entity_poly.pdbx_strand_id
1 'polypeptide(L)'
;MNELKILTEYPDRAIAILQKTIRAEILRMEQGKKQIEQKLKTFEQKYQISSSEFITSWTAENLEGKDLEYIEWFGEYRCLENITQDLHILLSLQNISQNVSI
;
A
#
# COMPACT_ATOMS: atom_id res chain seq x y z
N MET A 1 -8.19 4.57 -23.24
CA MET A 1 -7.00 3.87 -22.74
C MET A 1 -5.91 4.92 -22.63
N ASN A 2 -5.35 5.11 -21.45
CA ASN A 2 -4.34 6.14 -21.22
C ASN A 2 -2.96 5.51 -21.35
N GLU A 3 -2.03 6.16 -22.04
CA GLU A 3 -0.66 5.69 -22.25
C GLU A 3 0.34 6.50 -21.42
N LEU A 4 1.35 5.81 -20.87
CA LEU A 4 2.50 6.44 -20.21
C LEU A 4 3.70 6.34 -21.15
N LYS A 5 4.23 7.49 -21.60
CA LYS A 5 5.39 7.57 -22.49
C LYS A 5 6.64 7.98 -21.72
N ILE A 6 7.71 7.20 -21.84
CA ILE A 6 9.02 7.48 -21.27
C ILE A 6 10.00 7.71 -22.43
N LEU A 7 10.61 8.89 -22.49
CA LEU A 7 11.61 9.23 -23.50
C LEU A 7 13.01 8.97 -22.96
N THR A 8 13.83 8.27 -23.72
CA THR A 8 15.20 7.90 -23.34
C THR A 8 16.03 7.59 -24.58
N GLU A 9 17.34 7.80 -24.50
CA GLU A 9 18.30 7.38 -25.53
C GLU A 9 18.61 5.87 -25.45
N TYR A 10 18.20 5.20 -24.37
CA TYR A 10 18.52 3.79 -24.09
C TYR A 10 17.27 2.96 -23.74
N PRO A 11 16.36 2.71 -24.69
CA PRO A 11 15.06 2.08 -24.43
C PRO A 11 15.17 0.70 -23.78
N ASP A 12 15.99 -0.20 -24.31
CA ASP A 12 16.12 -1.58 -23.78
C ASP A 12 16.68 -1.59 -22.35
N ARG A 13 17.70 -0.76 -22.10
CA ARG A 13 18.30 -0.62 -20.77
C ARG A 13 17.32 0.02 -19.80
N ALA A 14 16.54 1.01 -20.24
CA ALA A 14 15.50 1.64 -19.43
C ALA A 14 14.40 0.64 -19.05
N ILE A 15 13.92 -0.18 -20.00
CA ILE A 15 12.93 -1.24 -19.73
C ILE A 15 13.47 -2.21 -18.68
N ALA A 16 14.70 -2.71 -18.83
CA ALA A 16 15.30 -3.63 -17.86
C ALA A 16 15.44 -3.03 -16.45
N ILE A 17 15.84 -1.76 -16.36
CA ILE A 17 15.93 -1.02 -15.09
C ILE A 17 14.54 -0.86 -14.48
N LEU A 18 13.55 -0.42 -15.25
CA LEU A 18 12.18 -0.19 -14.78
C LEU A 18 11.56 -1.50 -14.27
N GLN A 19 11.68 -2.60 -15.01
CA GLN A 19 11.18 -3.90 -14.58
C GLN A 19 11.82 -4.37 -13.27
N LYS A 20 13.14 -4.18 -13.12
CA LYS A 20 13.84 -4.52 -11.88
C LYS A 20 13.37 -3.65 -10.71
N THR A 21 13.25 -2.35 -10.92
CA THR A 21 12.85 -1.39 -9.89
C THR A 21 11.40 -1.61 -9.45
N ILE A 22 10.47 -1.79 -10.39
CA ILE A 22 9.06 -2.08 -10.10
C ILE A 22 8.93 -3.37 -9.28
N ARG A 23 9.65 -4.43 -9.65
CA ARG A 23 9.63 -5.69 -8.89
C ARG A 23 10.16 -5.51 -7.46
N ALA A 24 11.26 -4.78 -7.30
CA ALA A 24 11.82 -4.50 -5.98
C ALA A 24 10.87 -3.64 -5.14
N GLU A 25 10.18 -2.68 -5.75
CA GLU A 25 9.17 -1.83 -5.11
C GLU A 25 7.98 -2.64 -4.60
N ILE A 26 7.42 -3.52 -5.45
CA ILE A 26 6.32 -4.42 -5.08
C ILE A 26 6.69 -5.25 -3.85
N LEU A 27 7.85 -5.90 -3.85
CA LEU A 27 8.31 -6.71 -2.72
C LEU A 27 8.46 -5.88 -1.43
N ARG A 28 8.99 -4.65 -1.54
CA ARG A 28 9.11 -3.74 -0.40
C ARG A 28 7.74 -3.33 0.15
N MET A 29 6.81 -2.98 -0.73
CA MET A 29 5.45 -2.58 -0.36
C MET A 29 4.66 -3.74 0.24
N GLU A 30 4.79 -4.96 -0.27
CA GLU A 30 4.17 -6.15 0.33
C GLU A 30 4.68 -6.40 1.76
N GLN A 31 5.98 -6.19 2.01
CA GLN A 31 6.54 -6.29 3.34
C GLN A 31 6.02 -5.18 4.27
N GLY A 32 5.98 -3.94 3.80
CA GLY A 32 5.40 -2.81 4.55
C GLY A 32 3.93 -3.03 4.88
N LYS A 33 3.14 -3.52 3.91
CA LYS A 33 1.72 -3.85 4.09
C LYS A 33 1.52 -4.87 5.21
N LYS A 34 2.33 -5.94 5.23
CA LYS A 34 2.27 -6.95 6.31
C LYS A 34 2.57 -6.35 7.69
N GLN A 35 3.49 -5.39 7.79
CA GLN A 35 3.80 -4.73 9.06
C GLN A 35 2.65 -3.85 9.54
N ILE A 36 2.03 -3.09 8.63
CA ILE A 36 0.84 -2.27 8.94
C ILE A 36 -0.32 -3.17 9.37
N GLU A 37 -0.59 -4.26 8.65
CA GLU A 37 -1.63 -5.24 9.00
C GLU A 37 -1.40 -5.86 10.39
N GLN A 38 -0.15 -6.19 10.74
CA GLN A 38 0.19 -6.68 12.07
C GLN A 38 -0.07 -5.66 13.15
N LYS A 39 0.22 -4.38 12.89
CA LYS A 39 -0.05 -3.29 13.84
C LYS A 39 -1.54 -3.01 13.98
N LEU A 40 -2.31 -3.00 12.89
CA LEU A 40 -3.77 -2.89 12.96
C LEU A 40 -4.38 -4.02 13.79
N LYS A 41 -3.87 -5.24 13.63
CA LYS A 41 -4.34 -6.40 14.39
C LYS A 41 -4.18 -6.24 15.90
N THR A 42 -3.19 -5.49 16.40
CA THR A 42 -3.05 -5.26 17.84
C THR A 42 -4.19 -4.41 18.39
N PHE A 43 -4.60 -3.37 17.66
CA PHE A 43 -5.77 -2.56 18.01
C PHE A 43 -7.08 -3.35 17.89
N GLU A 44 -7.24 -4.08 16.78
CA GLU A 44 -8.44 -4.91 16.54
C GLU A 44 -8.62 -5.98 17.63
N GLN A 45 -7.53 -6.60 18.08
CA GLN A 45 -7.56 -7.55 19.18
C GLN A 45 -7.84 -6.88 20.53
N LYS A 46 -7.33 -5.67 20.76
CA LYS A 46 -7.56 -4.93 22.00
C LYS A 46 -9.04 -4.55 22.15
N TYR A 47 -9.66 -4.07 21.07
CA TYR A 47 -11.03 -3.53 21.09
C TYR A 47 -12.10 -4.50 20.56
N GLN A 48 -11.69 -5.66 20.04
CA GLN A 48 -12.58 -6.69 19.48
C GLN A 48 -13.47 -6.18 18.33
N ILE A 49 -12.96 -5.24 17.55
CA ILE A 49 -13.61 -4.69 16.35
C ILE A 49 -12.62 -4.66 15.19
N SER A 50 -13.11 -4.58 13.96
CA SER A 50 -12.25 -4.38 12.79
C SER A 50 -11.81 -2.93 12.64
N SER A 51 -10.68 -2.68 11.98
CA SER A 51 -10.24 -1.31 11.64
C SER A 51 -11.24 -0.58 10.73
N SER A 52 -11.99 -1.32 9.91
CA SER A 52 -13.09 -0.79 9.09
C SER A 52 -14.28 -0.31 9.93
N GLU A 53 -14.58 -1.00 11.02
CA GLU A 53 -15.63 -0.58 11.95
C GLU A 53 -15.17 0.61 12.79
N PHE A 54 -13.91 0.56 13.25
CA PHE A 54 -13.26 1.65 13.96
C PHE A 54 -13.37 2.98 13.20
N ILE A 55 -12.95 3.00 11.92
CA ILE A 55 -12.88 4.23 11.13
C ILE A 55 -14.26 4.86 10.86
N THR A 56 -15.32 4.05 10.86
CA THR A 56 -16.67 4.48 10.49
C THR A 56 -17.51 4.88 11.70
N SER A 57 -17.25 4.27 12.86
CA SER A 57 -18.22 4.27 13.96
C SER A 57 -17.62 4.67 15.32
N TRP A 58 -16.29 4.74 15.45
CA TRP A 58 -15.63 5.04 16.73
C TRP A 58 -15.04 6.44 16.78
N THR A 59 -14.95 6.97 17.99
CA THR A 59 -14.34 8.26 18.32
C THR A 59 -13.21 8.05 19.33
N ALA A 60 -12.38 9.09 19.55
CA ALA A 60 -11.31 9.04 20.55
C ALA A 60 -11.80 8.66 21.95
N GLU A 61 -13.00 9.10 22.36
CA GLU A 61 -13.54 8.79 23.69
C GLU A 61 -13.92 7.32 23.88
N ASN A 62 -13.97 6.53 22.80
CA ASN A 62 -14.14 5.09 22.89
C ASN A 62 -12.83 4.35 23.19
N LEU A 63 -11.67 5.03 23.09
CA LEU A 63 -10.35 4.45 23.26
C LEU A 63 -9.75 4.82 24.62
N GLU A 64 -8.92 3.92 25.15
CA GLU A 64 -8.27 4.11 26.45
C GLU A 64 -7.19 5.21 26.35
N GLY A 65 -6.43 5.21 25.26
CA GLY A 65 -5.43 6.22 24.93
C GLY A 65 -5.99 7.47 24.26
N LYS A 66 -7.32 7.60 24.18
CA LYS A 66 -8.04 8.75 23.64
C LYS A 66 -7.52 9.20 22.28
N ASP A 67 -7.25 10.49 22.12
CA ASP A 67 -6.84 11.10 20.85
C ASP A 67 -5.54 10.51 20.31
N LEU A 68 -4.57 10.18 21.18
CA LEU A 68 -3.28 9.68 20.74
C LEU A 68 -3.44 8.30 20.07
N GLU A 69 -4.16 7.40 20.73
CA GLU A 69 -4.45 6.07 20.20
C GLU A 69 -5.35 6.13 18.96
N TYR A 70 -6.30 7.08 18.95
CA TYR A 70 -7.16 7.30 17.79
C TYR A 70 -6.36 7.72 16.56
N ILE A 71 -5.49 8.72 16.70
CA ILE A 71 -4.63 9.22 15.62
C ILE A 71 -3.72 8.11 15.12
N GLU A 72 -3.16 7.30 16.02
CA GLU A 72 -2.29 6.20 15.65
C GLU A 72 -3.04 5.14 14.83
N TRP A 73 -4.17 4.63 15.34
CA TRP A 73 -4.93 3.60 14.63
C TRP A 73 -5.50 4.13 13.30
N PHE A 74 -6.04 5.34 13.30
CA PHE A 74 -6.51 6.02 12.08
C PHE A 74 -5.37 6.14 11.06
N GLY A 75 -4.20 6.58 11.50
CA GLY A 75 -3.02 6.74 10.66
C GLY A 75 -2.57 5.42 10.02
N GLU A 76 -2.50 4.35 10.79
CA GLU A 76 -2.15 3.02 10.28
C GLU A 76 -3.17 2.51 9.26
N TYR A 77 -4.47 2.73 9.51
CA TYR A 77 -5.52 2.31 8.57
C TYR A 77 -5.41 3.07 7.24
N ARG A 78 -5.21 4.39 7.28
CA ARG A 78 -4.96 5.20 6.09
C ARG A 78 -3.69 4.77 5.35
N CYS A 79 -2.65 4.37 6.09
CA CYS A 79 -1.42 3.85 5.51
C CYS A 79 -1.69 2.54 4.75
N LEU A 80 -2.50 1.64 5.32
CA LEU A 80 -2.91 0.39 4.67
C LEU A 80 -3.69 0.65 3.36
N GLU A 81 -4.60 1.62 3.36
CA GLU A 81 -5.35 1.99 2.15
C GLU A 81 -4.41 2.49 1.05
N ASN A 82 -3.53 3.43 1.38
CA ASN A 82 -2.58 4.01 0.43
C ASN A 82 -1.63 2.94 -0.15
N ILE A 83 -1.00 2.13 0.71
CA ILE A 83 -0.06 1.11 0.23
C ILE A 83 -0.76 0.04 -0.60
N THR A 84 -2.01 -0.28 -0.30
CA THR A 84 -2.81 -1.23 -1.10
C THR A 84 -3.13 -0.67 -2.48
N GLN A 85 -3.48 0.62 -2.56
CA GLN A 85 -3.74 1.30 -3.83
C GLN A 85 -2.48 1.39 -4.70
N ASP A 86 -1.35 1.81 -4.12
CA ASP A 86 -0.09 1.94 -4.85
C ASP A 86 0.44 0.58 -5.31
N LEU A 87 0.34 -0.45 -4.45
CA LEU A 87 0.71 -1.81 -4.81
C LEU A 87 -0.14 -2.33 -5.97
N HIS A 88 -1.45 -2.05 -5.98
CA HIS A 88 -2.32 -2.41 -7.09
C HIS A 88 -1.90 -1.73 -8.40
N ILE A 89 -1.51 -0.45 -8.36
CA ILE A 89 -0.99 0.27 -9.52
C ILE A 89 0.29 -0.41 -10.02
N LEU A 90 1.26 -0.69 -9.15
CA LEU A 90 2.53 -1.32 -9.55
C LEU A 90 2.34 -2.72 -10.14
N LEU A 91 1.46 -3.54 -9.56
CA LEU A 91 1.13 -4.86 -10.09
C LEU A 91 0.51 -4.76 -11.49
N SER A 92 -0.31 -3.73 -11.75
CA SER A 92 -0.87 -3.48 -13.08
C SER A 92 0.22 -3.15 -14.13
N LEU A 93 1.28 -2.45 -13.74
CA LEU A 93 2.42 -2.12 -14.62
C LEU A 93 3.26 -3.35 -14.97
N GLN A 94 3.44 -4.28 -14.02
CA GLN A 94 4.17 -5.53 -14.25
C GLN A 94 3.46 -6.42 -15.27
N ASN A 95 2.13 -6.51 -15.21
CA ASN A 95 1.34 -7.33 -16.13
C ASN A 95 1.38 -6.82 -17.58
N ILE A 96 1.48 -5.50 -17.78
CA ILE A 96 1.61 -4.89 -19.12
C ILE A 96 3.00 -5.18 -19.72
N SER A 97 4.03 -5.20 -18.87
CA SER A 97 5.42 -5.40 -19.28
C SER A 97 5.72 -6.80 -19.85
N GLN A 98 4.82 -7.78 -19.63
CA GLN A 98 4.93 -9.13 -20.21
C GLN A 98 4.37 -9.25 -21.63
N ASN A 99 3.65 -8.23 -22.13
CA ASN A 99 3.03 -8.23 -23.46
C ASN A 99 3.81 -7.41 -24.51
N VAL A 100 4.98 -6.89 -24.15
CA VAL A 100 5.89 -6.25 -25.13
C VAL A 100 6.83 -7.33 -25.66
N SER A 101 6.30 -8.16 -26.56
CA SER A 101 7.12 -8.98 -27.45
C SER A 101 7.64 -8.10 -28.57
N ILE A 102 8.97 -8.09 -28.74
CA ILE A 102 9.66 -7.53 -29.92
C ILE A 102 9.39 -8.44 -31.11
#